data_AF-A0A7C4DTE8-F1
#
_entry.id   AF-A0A7C4DTE8-F1
#
_cell.length_a   1.000
_cell.length_b   1.000
_cell.length_c   1.000
_cell.angle_alpha   90.00
_cell.angle_beta   90.00
_cell.angle_gamma   90.00
#
_symmetry.space_group_name_H-M   'P 1'
#
loop_
_entity.id
_entity.type
_entity.pdbx_description
1 polymer ?
#
loop_
_entity_poly.entity_id
_entity_poly.type
_entity_poly.pdbx_seq_one_letter_code
_entity_poly.pdbx_strand_id
1 'polypeptide(L)' 'VTLLEKAVGKLADKLGSDIGAAWDSANYLHVWGFHETKLDAEDIKRRIPVIEKLIKVSIEILKGT' A
#
# COMPACT_ATOMS: atom_id res chain seq x y z
N VAL A 1 5.09 2.70 12.79
CA VAL A 1 5.19 3.41 11.48
C VAL A 1 6.60 3.32 10.88
N THR A 2 7.65 3.70 11.61
CA THR A 2 9.02 3.83 11.07
C THR A 2 9.65 2.56 10.47
N LEU A 3 9.34 1.35 10.99
CA LEU A 3 9.90 0.11 10.44
C LEU A 3 9.26 -0.30 9.10
N LEU A 4 7.95 -0.12 8.96
CA LEU A 4 7.24 -0.41 7.70
C LEU A 4 7.67 0.57 6.62
N GLU A 5 7.83 1.84 6.96
CA GLU A 5 8.32 2.85 6.03
C GLU A 5 9.73 2.52 5.50
N LYS A 6 10.64 2.11 6.41
CA LYS A 6 11.98 1.65 6.01
C LYS A 6 11.94 0.39 5.14
N ALA A 7 11.01 -0.53 5.40
CA ALA A 7 10.84 -1.73 4.59
C ALA A 7 10.32 -1.40 3.19
N VAL A 8 9.35 -0.50 3.10
CA VAL A 8 8.78 -0.01 1.84
C VAL A 8 9.84 0.68 1.00
N GLY A 9 10.67 1.55 1.58
CA GLY A 9 11.79 2.16 0.85
C GLY A 9 12.73 1.12 0.23
N LYS A 10 13.18 0.14 1.03
CA LYS A 10 14.05 -0.96 0.53
C LYS A 10 13.37 -1.81 -0.55
N LEU A 11 12.07 -2.04 -0.43
CA LEU A 11 11.31 -2.83 -1.40
C LEU A 11 11.05 -2.04 -2.68
N ALA A 12 10.81 -0.72 -2.58
CA ALA A 12 10.66 0.15 -3.73
C ALA A 12 11.96 0.23 -4.55
N ASP A 13 13.11 0.31 -3.89
CA ASP A 13 14.42 0.25 -4.56
C ASP A 13 14.63 -1.07 -5.32
N LYS A 14 14.09 -2.18 -4.80
CA LYS A 14 14.27 -3.53 -5.37
C LYS A 14 13.23 -3.92 -6.42
N LEU A 15 11.98 -3.54 -6.20
CA LEU A 15 10.81 -4.04 -6.94
C LEU A 15 10.09 -2.94 -7.74
N GLY A 16 10.49 -1.68 -7.57
CA GLY A 16 9.93 -0.53 -8.27
C GLY A 16 9.10 0.40 -7.38
N SER A 17 8.97 1.66 -7.82
CA SER A 17 8.29 2.74 -7.09
C SER A 17 6.81 2.47 -6.79
N ASP A 18 6.17 1.58 -7.55
CA ASP A 18 4.76 1.20 -7.34
C ASP A 18 4.50 0.60 -5.94
N ILE A 19 5.52 0.01 -5.30
CA ILE A 19 5.43 -0.46 -3.91
C ILE A 19 5.17 0.70 -2.94
N GLY A 20 5.88 1.81 -3.13
CA GLY A 20 5.70 3.02 -2.33
C GLY A 20 4.31 3.60 -2.50
N ALA A 21 3.87 3.79 -3.75
CA ALA A 21 2.55 4.35 -4.04
C ALA A 21 1.39 3.51 -3.48
N ALA A 22 1.52 2.18 -3.51
CA ALA A 22 0.55 1.27 -2.93
C ALA A 22 0.55 1.33 -1.39
N TRP A 23 1.73 1.39 -0.77
CA TRP A 23 1.85 1.58 0.68
C TRP A 23 1.28 2.91 1.15
N ASP A 24 1.61 4.01 0.46
CA ASP A 24 1.09 5.34 0.77
C ASP A 24 -0.44 5.38 0.68
N SER A 25 -1.00 4.73 -0.35
CA SER A 25 -2.45 4.61 -0.51
C SER A 25 -3.08 3.83 0.65
N ALA A 26 -2.45 2.73 1.11
CA ALA A 26 -2.91 1.94 2.24
C ALA A 26 -2.81 2.71 3.57
N ASN A 27 -1.68 3.38 3.82
CA ASN A 27 -1.46 4.17 5.01
C ASN A 27 -2.41 5.39 5.07
N TYR A 28 -2.72 5.98 3.93
CA TYR A 28 -3.72 7.04 3.83
C TYR A 28 -5.11 6.56 4.24
N LEU A 29 -5.55 5.37 3.78
CA LEU A 29 -6.81 4.77 4.23
C LEU A 29 -6.80 4.43 5.73
N HIS A 30 -5.68 3.95 6.25
CA HIS A 30 -5.52 3.65 7.68
C HIS A 30 -5.68 4.90 8.56
N VAL A 31 -5.00 5.99 8.21
CA VAL A 31 -5.08 7.24 9.01
C VAL A 31 -6.38 7.98 8.71
N TRP A 32 -6.60 8.38 7.47
CA TRP A 32 -7.70 9.28 7.13
C TRP A 32 -9.07 8.58 7.08
N GLY A 33 -9.08 7.28 6.78
CA GLY A 33 -10.30 6.47 6.79
C GLY A 33 -10.63 5.96 8.19
N PHE A 34 -9.77 5.08 8.75
CA PHE A 34 -10.09 4.40 10.01
C PHE A 34 -9.96 5.30 11.25
N HIS A 35 -8.83 6.01 11.41
CA HIS A 35 -8.64 6.85 12.60
C HIS A 35 -9.42 8.16 12.55
N GLU A 36 -9.43 8.82 11.39
CA GLU A 36 -9.98 10.17 11.27
C GLU A 36 -11.43 10.18 10.74
N THR A 37 -11.91 9.10 10.11
CA THR A 37 -13.26 8.99 9.54
C THR A 37 -13.61 10.09 8.52
N LYS A 38 -12.62 10.56 7.75
CA LYS A 38 -12.76 11.70 6.81
C LYS A 38 -12.89 11.29 5.35
N LEU A 39 -12.89 10.00 5.05
CA LEU A 39 -12.97 9.47 3.69
C LEU A 39 -14.34 8.88 3.42
N ASP A 40 -14.86 9.11 2.22
CA ASP A 40 -16.08 8.47 1.75
C ASP A 40 -15.79 7.16 0.99
N ALA A 41 -16.86 6.50 0.54
CA ALA A 41 -16.74 5.25 -0.20
C ALA A 41 -15.99 5.40 -1.53
N GLU A 42 -16.05 6.55 -2.19
CA GLU A 42 -15.38 6.79 -3.46
C GLU A 42 -13.88 7.05 -3.24
N ASP A 43 -13.49 7.72 -2.15
CA ASP A 43 -12.10 7.83 -1.72
C ASP A 43 -11.44 6.48 -1.46
N ILE A 44 -12.20 5.55 -0.85
CA ILE A 44 -11.76 4.19 -0.61
C ILE A 44 -11.62 3.44 -1.95
N LYS A 45 -12.66 3.42 -2.78
CA LYS A 45 -12.68 2.69 -4.05
C LYS A 45 -11.55 3.09 -4.99
N ARG A 46 -11.21 4.39 -5.06
CA ARG A 46 -10.10 4.88 -5.91
C ARG A 46 -8.74 4.31 -5.53
N ARG A 47 -8.54 3.94 -4.26
CA ARG A 47 -7.25 3.44 -3.74
C ARG A 47 -7.14 1.92 -3.74
N ILE A 48 -8.26 1.19 -3.73
CA ILE A 48 -8.26 -0.28 -3.73
C ILE A 48 -7.40 -0.87 -4.86
N PRO A 49 -7.56 -0.48 -6.15
CA PRO A 49 -6.78 -1.09 -7.22
C PRO A 49 -5.27 -0.84 -7.11
N VAL A 50 -4.87 0.28 -6.48
CA VAL A 50 -3.46 0.59 -6.24
C VAL A 50 -2.89 -0.33 -5.16
N ILE A 51 -3.64 -0.55 -4.07
CA ILE A 51 -3.26 -1.42 -2.95
C ILE A 51 -3.22 -2.89 -3.39
N GLU A 52 -4.16 -3.32 -4.24
CA GLU A 52 -4.22 -4.69 -4.77
C GLU A 52 -2.95 -5.11 -5.51
N LYS A 53 -2.25 -4.17 -6.16
CA LYS A 53 -0.97 -4.45 -6.81
C LYS A 53 0.07 -4.94 -5.80
N LEU A 54 0.17 -4.30 -4.63
CA LEU A 54 1.11 -4.69 -3.58
C LEU A 54 0.77 -6.06 -3.01
N ILE A 55 -0.52 -6.36 -2.84
CA ILE A 55 -0.99 -7.67 -2.40
C ILE A 55 -0.61 -8.75 -3.43
N LYS A 56 -0.85 -8.47 -4.72
CA LYS A 56 -0.52 -9.39 -5.80
C LYS A 56 0.97 -9.71 -5.85
N VAL A 57 1.84 -8.69 -5.81
CA VAL A 57 3.30 -8.86 -5.78
C VAL A 57 3.72 -9.69 -4.57
N SER A 58 3.12 -9.44 -3.40
CA SER A 58 3.41 -10.19 -2.18
C SER A 58 3.07 -11.68 -2.33
N ILE A 59 1.92 -11.98 -2.94
CA ILE A 59 1.47 -13.36 -3.20
C ILE A 59 2.40 -14.04 -4.21
N GLU A 60 2.80 -13.36 -5.28
CA GLU A 60 3.72 -13.90 -6.30
C GLU A 60 5.07 -14.27 -5.68
N ILE A 61 5.65 -13.37 -4.88
CA ILE A 61 6.90 -13.61 -4.16
C ILE A 61 6.79 -14.80 -3.19
N LEU A 62 5.67 -14.90 -2.45
CA LEU A 62 5.45 -16.01 -1.51
C LEU A 62 5.29 -17.36 -2.23
N LYS A 63 4.79 -17.37 -3.47
CA LYS A 63 4.65 -18.57 -4.28
C LYS A 63 5.97 -19.02 -4.93
N GLY A 64 7.03 -18.20 -4.86
CA GLY A 64 8.32 -18.50 -5.48
C GLY A 64 8.29 -18.50 -7.01
N THR A 65 7.28 -17.85 -7.60
CA THR A 65 7.13 -17.63 -9.05
C THR A 65 7.62 -16.26 -9.47
#